data_AF-A0A1Y6KVA6-F1
#
_entry.id   AF-A0A1Y6KVA6-F1
#
_cell.length_a   1.000
_cell.length_b   1.000
_cell.length_c   1.000
_cell.angle_alpha   90.00
_cell.angle_beta   90.00
_cell.angle_gamma   90.00
#
_symmetry.space_group_name_H-M   'P 1'
#
loop_
_entity.id
_entity.type
_entity.pdbx_description
1 polymer ?
#
loop_
_entity_poly.entity_id
_entity_poly.type
_entity_poly.pdbx_seq_one_letter_code
_entity_poly.pdbx_strand_id
1 'polypeptide(L)'
;MKINSLMIVISSVLFLGCGGDSADDTKEIPDDVTSEQPQLEQTPESQPDLTLKISDISNGYYGVLYDAGGNELKIDKHQVLLMQKVFMDELKPYLNDEQQKNFIELANNFADIKQPSDVENVLFNNVLIDAMISNVKPQLQDKYFPSFRLFRHHTHRLFPISRLTDYQWILDLLSQRSLLDHLILIPPQETDDYIDTCRANNVPIPPDWGSTLWKYKGVAVVDFLDNDKTEVWAYESLTVQGACIALPRWDIRPDEGINEISLLGIICQSKTTGKACFWDNLSKETGLRIKGGEDLTFKISDIKNGDSLGENCTQCHRGKNVFLIHPGTNLDISDDYDIDPNVRYQPVSAQASWSNPAAYTELGGGACASCHEIGALSGGYCNILRNGANTTMPNTTSPANWNGSHAFYGDHIQQMIDAGCPE
;
A
#
# COMPACT_ATOMS: atom_id res chain seq x y z
N MET A 1 38.79 19.43 -27.17
CA MET A 1 39.89 18.43 -27.25
C MET A 1 40.27 18.07 -25.82
N LYS A 2 40.26 16.84 -25.31
CA LYS A 2 40.11 15.49 -25.87
C LYS A 2 39.16 14.69 -24.97
N ILE A 3 38.38 13.85 -25.62
CA ILE A 3 37.54 12.79 -25.06
C ILE A 3 38.45 11.64 -24.61
N ASN A 4 38.17 11.01 -23.47
CA ASN A 4 38.64 9.65 -23.19
C ASN A 4 37.45 8.80 -22.75
N SER A 5 37.17 7.81 -23.59
CA SER A 5 36.16 6.77 -23.47
C SER A 5 36.48 5.80 -22.34
N LEU A 6 35.45 5.32 -21.63
CA LEU A 6 35.54 4.15 -20.77
C LEU A 6 34.65 3.04 -21.34
N MET A 7 35.26 1.88 -21.55
CA MET A 7 34.68 0.68 -22.13
C MET A 7 33.60 0.06 -21.24
N ILE A 8 32.54 -0.41 -21.89
CA ILE A 8 31.54 -1.33 -21.35
C ILE A 8 32.01 -2.75 -21.66
N VAL A 9 32.15 -3.58 -20.62
CA VAL A 9 32.38 -5.02 -20.73
C VAL A 9 31.02 -5.73 -20.73
N ILE A 10 30.69 -6.38 -21.83
CA ILE A 10 29.51 -7.24 -21.96
C ILE A 10 29.96 -8.67 -21.68
N SER A 11 29.49 -9.26 -20.59
CA SER A 11 29.66 -10.69 -20.28
C SER A 11 28.60 -11.51 -21.02
N SER A 12 29.06 -12.33 -21.95
CA SER A 12 28.31 -13.34 -22.68
C SER A 12 27.96 -14.55 -21.80
N VAL A 13 26.68 -14.89 -21.72
CA VAL A 13 26.15 -16.13 -21.14
C VAL A 13 26.17 -17.22 -22.21
N LEU A 14 27.00 -18.25 -22.00
CA LEU A 14 27.00 -19.49 -22.77
C LEU A 14 25.88 -20.41 -22.28
N PHE A 15 24.88 -20.64 -23.11
CA PHE A 15 23.95 -21.76 -22.97
C PHE A 15 24.59 -23.01 -23.57
N LEU A 16 24.88 -24.00 -22.72
CA LEU A 16 25.17 -25.37 -23.13
C LEU A 16 23.84 -26.11 -23.29
N GLY A 17 23.43 -26.34 -24.54
CA GLY A 17 22.37 -27.28 -24.90
C GLY A 17 22.95 -28.68 -25.14
N CYS A 18 22.42 -29.68 -24.43
CA CYS A 18 22.66 -31.09 -24.72
C CYS A 18 21.87 -31.50 -25.98
N GLY A 19 22.57 -32.14 -26.91
CA GLY A 19 22.00 -32.69 -28.14
C GLY A 19 21.27 -34.02 -27.95
N GLY A 20 20.43 -34.32 -28.95
CA GLY A 20 19.81 -35.61 -29.20
C GLY A 20 19.32 -35.64 -30.65
N ASP A 21 20.01 -36.43 -31.47
CA ASP A 21 19.79 -36.69 -32.90
C ASP A 21 18.42 -37.31 -33.21
N SER A 22 17.85 -37.01 -34.39
CA SER A 22 17.87 -37.96 -35.53
C SER A 22 16.88 -37.60 -36.66
N ALA A 23 17.41 -37.63 -37.90
CA ALA A 23 16.80 -38.02 -39.20
C ALA A 23 15.56 -37.24 -39.70
N ASP A 24 15.68 -36.41 -40.74
CA ASP A 24 15.72 -36.71 -42.20
C ASP A 24 14.39 -36.27 -42.83
N ASP A 25 14.42 -35.20 -43.61
CA ASP A 25 14.11 -35.27 -45.05
C ASP A 25 14.20 -33.88 -45.69
N THR A 26 15.05 -33.82 -46.70
CA THR A 26 15.27 -32.67 -47.59
C THR A 26 14.24 -32.71 -48.71
N LYS A 27 13.55 -31.59 -48.96
CA LYS A 27 13.01 -31.28 -50.30
C LYS A 27 13.20 -29.81 -50.64
N GLU A 28 13.60 -29.63 -51.89
CA GLU A 28 14.12 -28.44 -52.54
C GLU A 28 13.10 -27.30 -52.71
N ILE A 29 13.70 -26.11 -52.86
CA ILE A 29 13.13 -24.78 -53.10
C ILE A 29 12.47 -24.71 -54.49
N PRO A 30 11.53 -23.78 -54.74
CA PRO A 30 11.98 -22.60 -55.50
C PRO A 30 11.44 -21.26 -54.98
N ASP A 31 12.35 -20.29 -55.01
CA ASP A 31 12.08 -18.87 -54.94
C ASP A 31 11.24 -18.42 -56.14
N ASP A 32 10.57 -17.29 -55.94
CA ASP A 32 9.95 -16.40 -56.93
C ASP A 32 8.42 -16.46 -57.06
N VAL A 33 7.73 -15.70 -56.19
CA VAL A 33 6.56 -14.92 -56.59
C VAL A 33 6.60 -13.58 -55.86
N THR A 34 7.04 -12.54 -56.56
CA THR A 34 6.64 -11.15 -56.28
C THR A 34 5.12 -11.02 -56.41
N SER A 35 4.42 -10.66 -55.34
CA SER A 35 3.14 -9.99 -55.45
C SER A 35 3.07 -8.85 -54.44
N GLU A 36 3.21 -7.63 -54.96
CA GLU A 36 2.74 -6.42 -54.31
C GLU A 36 1.28 -6.61 -53.91
N GLN A 37 0.98 -6.45 -52.62
CA GLN A 37 -0.36 -6.09 -52.15
C GLN A 37 -0.25 -4.95 -51.14
N PRO A 38 -1.25 -4.06 -51.13
CA PRO A 38 -1.06 -2.65 -50.80
C PRO A 38 -0.97 -2.44 -49.30
N GLN A 39 -0.16 -1.47 -48.88
CA GLN A 39 -0.36 -0.81 -47.59
C GLN A 39 -1.78 -0.23 -47.58
N LEU A 40 -2.69 -0.90 -46.88
CA LEU A 40 -3.94 -0.32 -46.43
C LEU A 40 -3.55 0.78 -45.42
N GLU A 41 -3.49 2.01 -45.93
CA GLU A 41 -3.63 3.21 -45.13
C GLU A 41 -4.94 3.08 -44.35
N GLN A 42 -4.84 2.71 -43.08
CA GLN A 42 -5.96 2.79 -42.16
C GLN A 42 -6.25 4.27 -41.95
N THR A 43 -7.24 4.77 -42.68
CA THR A 43 -7.94 6.02 -42.38
C THR A 43 -8.28 6.03 -40.89
N PRO A 44 -8.06 7.12 -40.14
CA PRO A 44 -8.46 7.18 -38.74
C PRO A 44 -9.95 6.94 -38.67
N GLU A 45 -10.35 5.88 -37.95
CA GLU A 45 -11.73 5.63 -37.61
C GLU A 45 -12.29 6.90 -36.97
N SER A 46 -13.34 7.48 -37.57
CA SER A 46 -14.00 8.66 -37.04
C SER A 46 -14.44 8.38 -35.61
N GLN A 47 -13.92 9.16 -34.65
CA GLN A 47 -14.27 9.00 -33.23
C GLN A 47 -15.80 9.02 -33.08
N PRO A 48 -16.41 8.01 -32.43
CA PRO A 48 -17.85 7.98 -32.25
C PRO A 48 -18.27 9.15 -31.35
N ASP A 49 -19.33 9.84 -31.75
CA ASP A 49 -19.99 10.86 -30.94
C ASP A 49 -20.45 10.19 -29.62
N LEU A 50 -19.77 10.53 -28.52
CA LEU A 50 -19.91 9.85 -27.24
C LEU A 50 -21.21 10.33 -26.55
N THR A 51 -22.34 9.75 -26.92
CA THR A 51 -23.66 10.01 -26.29
C THR A 51 -23.85 9.21 -25.00
N LEU A 52 -22.87 9.25 -24.09
CA LEU A 52 -22.92 8.53 -22.81
C LEU A 52 -23.26 9.50 -21.66
N LYS A 53 -24.25 9.16 -20.82
CA LYS A 53 -24.54 9.92 -19.59
C LYS A 53 -23.75 9.39 -18.41
N ILE A 54 -23.43 10.25 -17.45
CA ILE A 54 -22.74 9.84 -16.22
C ILE A 54 -23.50 8.71 -15.54
N SER A 55 -24.81 8.89 -15.35
CA SER A 55 -25.66 7.95 -14.59
C SER A 55 -25.80 6.58 -15.23
N ASP A 56 -25.36 6.44 -16.49
CA ASP A 56 -25.47 5.20 -17.24
C ASP A 56 -24.24 4.29 -17.01
N ILE A 57 -23.19 4.80 -16.35
CA ILE A 57 -22.01 4.00 -15.99
C ILE A 57 -22.34 3.15 -14.76
N SER A 58 -22.15 1.85 -14.92
CA SER A 58 -22.28 0.86 -13.86
C SER A 58 -21.01 0.01 -13.73
N ASN A 59 -20.80 -0.54 -12.54
CA ASN A 59 -19.68 -1.44 -12.26
C ASN A 59 -20.03 -2.86 -12.72
N GLY A 60 -19.11 -3.53 -13.39
CA GLY A 60 -19.15 -4.98 -13.49
C GLY A 60 -18.02 -5.64 -12.71
N TYR A 61 -18.07 -6.97 -12.66
CA TYR A 61 -17.02 -7.77 -12.04
C TYR A 61 -15.64 -7.41 -12.64
N TYR A 62 -14.60 -7.40 -11.79
CA TYR A 62 -13.19 -7.16 -12.17
C TYR A 62 -12.85 -5.74 -12.71
N GLY A 63 -13.64 -4.72 -12.36
CA GLY A 63 -13.32 -3.32 -12.67
C GLY A 63 -13.60 -2.93 -14.13
N VAL A 64 -14.45 -3.71 -14.80
CA VAL A 64 -14.98 -3.41 -16.13
C VAL A 64 -16.18 -2.48 -15.99
N LEU A 65 -16.26 -1.44 -16.83
CA LEU A 65 -17.38 -0.49 -16.84
C LEU A 65 -18.41 -0.90 -17.88
N TYR A 66 -19.70 -0.68 -17.60
CA TYR A 66 -20.80 -0.98 -18.52
C TYR A 66 -21.71 0.23 -18.70
N ASP A 67 -22.27 0.37 -19.90
CA ASP A 67 -23.32 1.36 -20.20
C ASP A 67 -24.70 0.90 -19.70
N ALA A 68 -25.71 1.76 -19.86
CA ALA A 68 -27.10 1.45 -19.49
C ALA A 68 -27.71 0.29 -20.30
N GLY A 69 -27.13 -0.04 -21.46
CA GLY A 69 -27.51 -1.19 -22.30
C GLY A 69 -26.82 -2.50 -21.89
N GLY A 70 -25.88 -2.46 -20.94
CA GLY A 70 -25.07 -3.60 -20.53
C GLY A 70 -23.91 -3.92 -21.47
N ASN A 71 -23.51 -2.99 -22.35
CA ASN A 71 -22.30 -3.14 -23.16
C ASN A 71 -21.08 -2.68 -22.38
N GLU A 72 -19.98 -3.39 -22.53
CA GLU A 72 -18.69 -3.00 -21.95
C GLU A 72 -18.22 -1.65 -22.52
N LEU A 73 -17.94 -0.71 -21.62
CA LEU A 73 -17.35 0.59 -21.91
C LEU A 73 -15.82 0.47 -21.90
N LYS A 74 -15.23 0.43 -23.09
CA LYS A 74 -13.79 0.57 -23.26
C LYS A 74 -13.44 2.05 -23.31
N ILE A 75 -12.96 2.55 -22.17
CA ILE A 75 -12.52 3.94 -22.01
C ILE A 75 -10.99 3.97 -22.04
N ASP A 76 -10.43 4.63 -23.04
CA ASP A 76 -9.00 4.93 -23.15
C ASP A 76 -8.65 6.36 -22.71
N LYS A 77 -7.35 6.71 -22.76
CA LYS A 77 -6.85 8.03 -22.36
C LYS A 77 -7.47 9.18 -23.15
N HIS A 78 -7.73 9.01 -24.45
CA HIS A 78 -8.28 10.06 -25.30
C HIS A 78 -9.75 10.32 -24.99
N GLN A 79 -10.48 9.29 -24.57
CA GLN A 79 -11.90 9.40 -24.24
C GLN A 79 -12.15 10.04 -22.87
N VAL A 80 -11.22 9.94 -21.91
CA VAL A 80 -11.43 10.47 -20.55
C VAL A 80 -11.75 11.97 -20.54
N LEU A 81 -10.98 12.81 -21.22
CA LEU A 81 -11.22 14.26 -21.23
C LEU A 81 -12.54 14.62 -21.92
N LEU A 82 -12.91 13.89 -22.99
CA LEU A 82 -14.20 14.05 -23.66
C LEU A 82 -15.35 13.70 -22.72
N MET A 83 -15.25 12.59 -21.99
CA MET A 83 -16.26 12.17 -21.02
C MET A 83 -16.37 13.15 -19.86
N GLN A 84 -15.25 13.62 -19.29
CA GLN A 84 -15.27 14.66 -18.25
C GLN A 84 -15.98 15.94 -18.72
N LYS A 85 -15.80 16.33 -19.98
CA LYS A 85 -16.53 17.46 -20.56
C LYS A 85 -18.03 17.18 -20.64
N VAL A 86 -18.43 16.04 -21.19
CA VAL A 86 -19.85 15.62 -21.23
C VAL A 86 -20.46 15.62 -19.83
N PHE A 87 -19.69 15.20 -18.83
CA PHE A 87 -20.14 15.14 -17.44
C PHE A 87 -20.42 16.52 -16.86
N MET A 88 -19.49 17.46 -17.06
CA MET A 88 -19.68 18.85 -16.65
C MET A 88 -20.89 19.47 -17.37
N ASP A 89 -21.05 19.20 -18.67
CA ASP A 89 -22.18 19.70 -19.46
C ASP A 89 -23.53 19.12 -18.99
N GLU A 90 -23.57 17.85 -18.57
CA GLU A 90 -24.77 17.20 -18.00
C GLU A 90 -25.15 17.77 -16.63
N LEU A 91 -24.16 18.13 -15.80
CA LEU A 91 -24.38 18.67 -14.46
C LEU A 91 -24.78 20.15 -14.47
N LYS A 92 -24.29 20.91 -15.45
CA LYS A 92 -24.46 22.37 -15.54
C LYS A 92 -25.91 22.86 -15.40
N PRO A 93 -26.94 22.25 -16.04
CA PRO A 93 -28.33 22.69 -15.91
C PRO A 93 -28.92 22.55 -14.51
N TYR A 94 -28.29 21.76 -13.63
CA TYR A 94 -28.75 21.54 -12.26
C TYR A 94 -28.13 22.50 -11.24
N LEU A 95 -27.18 23.33 -11.67
CA LEU A 95 -26.53 24.36 -10.87
C LEU A 95 -27.21 25.72 -11.09
N ASN A 96 -27.21 26.57 -10.07
CA ASN A 96 -27.68 27.94 -10.22
C ASN A 96 -26.67 28.81 -11.00
N ASP A 97 -27.10 29.98 -11.46
CA ASP A 97 -26.28 30.86 -12.30
C ASP A 97 -24.95 31.29 -11.65
N GLU A 98 -24.95 31.48 -10.33
CA GLU A 98 -23.75 31.86 -9.57
C GLU A 98 -22.75 30.69 -9.51
N GLN A 99 -23.23 29.49 -9.19
CA GLN A 99 -22.44 28.27 -9.19
C GLN A 99 -21.85 27.99 -10.59
N GLN A 100 -22.66 28.11 -11.64
CA GLN A 100 -22.19 27.91 -13.02
C GLN A 100 -21.08 28.91 -13.38
N LYS A 101 -21.26 30.20 -13.05
CA LYS A 101 -20.22 31.22 -13.28
C LYS A 101 -18.93 30.90 -12.53
N ASN A 102 -19.05 30.51 -11.26
CA ASN A 102 -17.90 30.15 -10.43
C ASN A 102 -17.10 28.99 -11.06
N PHE A 103 -17.77 27.91 -11.47
CA PHE A 103 -17.08 26.77 -12.10
C PHE A 103 -16.45 27.11 -13.46
N ILE A 104 -17.10 27.96 -14.27
CA ILE A 104 -16.51 28.45 -15.53
C ILE A 104 -15.26 29.28 -15.26
N GLU A 105 -15.31 30.17 -14.26
CA GLU A 105 -14.17 31.00 -13.87
C GLU A 105 -13.00 30.12 -13.38
N LEU A 106 -13.29 29.12 -12.56
CA LEU A 106 -12.28 28.16 -12.09
C LEU A 106 -11.61 27.41 -13.25
N ALA A 107 -12.39 26.93 -14.22
CA ALA A 107 -11.87 26.24 -15.40
C ALA A 107 -10.98 27.15 -16.27
N ASN A 108 -11.39 28.40 -16.48
CA ASN A 108 -10.60 29.38 -17.24
C ASN A 108 -9.30 29.73 -16.50
N ASN A 109 -9.39 30.01 -15.18
CA ASN A 109 -8.22 30.30 -14.35
C ASN A 109 -7.19 29.16 -14.39
N PHE A 110 -7.64 27.91 -14.37
CA PHE A 110 -6.76 26.75 -14.49
C PHE A 110 -6.05 26.69 -15.85
N ALA A 111 -6.79 26.94 -16.94
CA ALA A 111 -6.25 26.95 -18.29
C ALA A 111 -5.27 28.11 -18.56
N ASP A 112 -5.45 29.24 -17.88
CA ASP A 112 -4.67 30.48 -18.11
C ASP A 112 -3.31 30.50 -17.40
N ILE A 113 -3.09 29.65 -16.39
CA ILE A 113 -1.83 29.66 -15.60
C ILE A 113 -0.65 29.09 -16.40
N LYS A 114 -0.84 27.94 -17.02
CA LYS A 114 0.13 27.23 -17.86
C LYS A 114 -0.61 26.22 -18.74
N GLN A 115 0.04 25.67 -19.78
CA GLN A 115 -0.49 24.50 -20.48
C GLN A 115 -0.40 23.27 -19.56
N PRO A 116 -1.52 22.79 -18.98
CA PRO A 116 -1.49 21.65 -18.08
C PRO A 116 -1.30 20.36 -18.89
N SER A 117 -0.56 19.41 -18.34
CA SER A 117 -0.45 18.06 -18.89
C SER A 117 -1.79 17.31 -18.82
N ASP A 118 -1.91 16.21 -19.57
CA ASP A 118 -3.14 15.40 -19.54
C ASP A 118 -3.50 14.91 -18.13
N VAL A 119 -2.50 14.49 -17.34
CA VAL A 119 -2.72 14.06 -15.94
C VAL A 119 -3.28 15.21 -15.09
N GLU A 120 -2.71 16.41 -15.26
CA GLU A 120 -3.15 17.62 -14.55
C GLU A 120 -4.58 18.02 -14.94
N ASN A 121 -4.92 17.97 -16.24
CA ASN A 121 -6.27 18.21 -16.72
C ASN A 121 -7.26 17.19 -16.15
N VAL A 122 -6.93 15.90 -16.18
CA VAL A 122 -7.79 14.84 -15.66
C VAL A 122 -8.04 15.00 -14.17
N LEU A 123 -6.98 15.28 -13.40
CA LEU A 123 -7.06 15.51 -11.96
C LEU A 123 -7.97 16.69 -11.62
N PHE A 124 -7.73 17.83 -12.25
CA PHE A 124 -8.50 19.04 -12.01
C PHE A 124 -9.97 18.88 -12.40
N ASN A 125 -10.25 18.26 -13.56
CA ASN A 125 -11.61 18.01 -14.00
C ASN A 125 -12.36 17.04 -13.06
N ASN A 126 -11.68 16.03 -12.52
CA ASN A 126 -12.29 15.15 -11.51
C ASN A 126 -12.71 15.94 -10.27
N VAL A 127 -11.88 16.88 -9.83
CA VAL A 127 -12.20 17.78 -8.70
C VAL A 127 -13.40 18.66 -9.02
N LEU A 128 -13.44 19.27 -10.21
CA LEU A 128 -14.57 20.09 -10.63
C LEU A 128 -15.87 19.29 -10.67
N ILE A 129 -15.86 18.09 -11.24
CA ILE A 129 -17.06 17.24 -11.33
C ILE A 129 -17.55 16.84 -9.93
N ASP A 130 -16.66 16.44 -9.03
CA ASP A 130 -17.02 16.10 -7.64
C ASP A 130 -17.64 17.30 -6.90
N ALA A 131 -17.06 18.49 -7.08
CA ALA A 131 -17.56 19.73 -6.51
C ALA A 131 -18.91 20.14 -7.11
N MET A 132 -19.09 19.98 -8.43
CA MET A 132 -20.37 20.23 -9.11
C MET A 132 -21.46 19.28 -8.58
N ILE A 133 -21.17 17.98 -8.43
CA ILE A 133 -22.14 17.02 -7.87
C ILE A 133 -22.49 17.41 -6.43
N SER A 134 -21.51 17.78 -5.61
CA SER A 134 -21.75 18.21 -4.23
C SER A 134 -22.66 19.45 -4.10
N ASN A 135 -22.76 20.25 -5.17
CA ASN A 135 -23.56 21.46 -5.24
C ASN A 135 -24.97 21.27 -5.83
N VAL A 136 -25.30 20.08 -6.36
CA VAL A 136 -26.67 19.77 -6.82
C VAL A 136 -27.55 19.23 -5.68
N LYS A 137 -28.86 19.07 -5.94
CA LYS A 137 -29.82 18.54 -4.96
C LYS A 137 -29.46 17.10 -4.54
N PRO A 138 -29.74 16.68 -3.29
CA PRO A 138 -29.39 15.33 -2.80
C PRO A 138 -29.83 14.17 -3.70
N GLN A 139 -31.03 14.23 -4.29
CA GLN A 139 -31.50 13.17 -5.18
C GLN A 139 -30.65 13.01 -6.44
N LEU A 140 -30.05 14.10 -6.91
CA LEU A 140 -29.12 14.07 -8.05
C LEU A 140 -27.71 13.64 -7.60
N GLN A 141 -27.32 13.97 -6.37
CA GLN A 141 -26.08 13.46 -5.77
C GLN A 141 -26.10 11.93 -5.74
N ASP A 142 -27.16 11.33 -5.18
CA ASP A 142 -27.34 9.87 -5.13
C ASP A 142 -27.33 9.22 -6.52
N LYS A 143 -27.84 9.95 -7.53
CA LYS A 143 -27.86 9.49 -8.92
C LYS A 143 -26.48 9.50 -9.57
N TYR A 144 -25.68 10.54 -9.35
CA TYR A 144 -24.43 10.76 -10.10
C TYR A 144 -23.17 10.28 -9.37
N PHE A 145 -23.11 10.37 -8.03
CA PHE A 145 -21.91 10.01 -7.27
C PHE A 145 -21.45 8.56 -7.50
N PRO A 146 -22.32 7.54 -7.53
CA PRO A 146 -21.86 6.16 -7.72
C PRO A 146 -21.13 5.97 -9.06
N SER A 147 -21.73 6.44 -10.14
CA SER A 147 -21.18 6.32 -11.48
C SER A 147 -19.93 7.19 -11.68
N PHE A 148 -19.91 8.41 -11.11
CA PHE A 148 -18.73 9.25 -11.14
C PHE A 148 -17.57 8.67 -10.31
N ARG A 149 -17.83 8.05 -9.16
CA ARG A 149 -16.81 7.34 -8.38
C ARG A 149 -16.15 6.22 -9.20
N LEU A 150 -16.93 5.45 -9.94
CA LEU A 150 -16.43 4.39 -10.83
C LEU A 150 -15.61 4.95 -11.98
N PHE A 151 -16.11 6.01 -12.62
CA PHE A 151 -15.36 6.69 -13.67
C PHE A 151 -14.03 7.26 -13.14
N ARG A 152 -14.05 7.98 -12.01
CA ARG A 152 -12.84 8.51 -11.36
C ARG A 152 -11.84 7.40 -11.06
N HIS A 153 -12.30 6.26 -10.54
CA HIS A 153 -11.45 5.09 -10.32
C HIS A 153 -10.73 4.66 -11.59
N HIS A 154 -11.45 4.54 -12.71
CA HIS A 154 -10.88 4.21 -14.00
C HIS A 154 -9.89 5.26 -14.51
N THR A 155 -10.17 6.56 -14.29
CA THR A 155 -9.23 7.63 -14.67
C THR A 155 -7.90 7.54 -13.94
N HIS A 156 -7.87 7.22 -12.64
CA HIS A 156 -6.61 7.06 -11.90
C HIS A 156 -5.78 5.86 -12.35
N ARG A 157 -6.42 4.81 -12.90
CA ARG A 157 -5.71 3.67 -13.52
C ARG A 157 -5.03 4.08 -14.84
N LEU A 158 -5.71 4.89 -15.65
CA LEU A 158 -5.17 5.36 -16.93
C LEU A 158 -4.12 6.47 -16.75
N PHE A 159 -4.28 7.31 -15.74
CA PHE A 159 -3.42 8.45 -15.43
C PHE A 159 -2.80 8.29 -14.03
N PRO A 160 -1.85 7.35 -13.87
CA PRO A 160 -1.27 7.04 -12.57
C PRO A 160 -0.47 8.23 -12.01
N ILE A 161 -0.64 8.48 -10.71
CA ILE A 161 0.01 9.56 -9.98
C ILE A 161 1.14 8.94 -9.15
N SER A 162 2.39 9.13 -9.58
CA SER A 162 3.54 8.55 -8.90
C SER A 162 3.82 9.22 -7.56
N ARG A 163 3.80 10.56 -7.50
CA ARG A 163 3.97 11.34 -6.26
C ARG A 163 3.10 12.57 -6.30
N LEU A 164 2.42 12.85 -5.19
CA LEU A 164 1.55 14.03 -5.10
C LEU A 164 2.31 15.35 -5.18
N THR A 165 3.53 15.38 -4.67
CA THR A 165 4.40 16.56 -4.68
C THR A 165 4.78 17.00 -6.10
N ASP A 166 4.68 16.12 -7.10
CA ASP A 166 4.91 16.48 -8.51
C ASP A 166 3.78 17.41 -9.04
N TYR A 167 2.65 17.51 -8.31
CA TYR A 167 1.47 18.30 -8.67
C TYR A 167 1.19 19.43 -7.67
N GLN A 168 2.21 19.89 -6.93
CA GLN A 168 2.05 20.86 -5.83
C GLN A 168 1.27 22.12 -6.22
N TRP A 169 1.50 22.65 -7.42
CA TRP A 169 0.79 23.85 -7.88
C TRP A 169 -0.73 23.64 -8.03
N ILE A 170 -1.18 22.42 -8.38
CA ILE A 170 -2.62 22.08 -8.39
C ILE A 170 -3.13 22.08 -6.97
N LEU A 171 -2.40 21.45 -6.04
CA LEU A 171 -2.78 21.40 -4.62
C LEU A 171 -2.93 22.83 -4.06
N ASP A 172 -1.99 23.71 -4.38
CA ASP A 172 -2.02 25.12 -3.97
C ASP A 172 -3.23 25.85 -4.57
N LEU A 173 -3.49 25.65 -5.87
CA LEU A 173 -4.65 26.24 -6.55
C LEU A 173 -5.97 25.75 -5.94
N LEU A 174 -6.11 24.43 -5.75
CA LEU A 174 -7.31 23.83 -5.17
C LEU A 174 -7.52 24.29 -3.72
N SER A 175 -6.45 24.41 -2.94
CA SER A 175 -6.49 24.95 -1.58
C SER A 175 -6.96 26.41 -1.57
N GLN A 176 -6.39 27.27 -2.42
CA GLN A 176 -6.78 28.68 -2.55
C GLN A 176 -8.25 28.86 -2.98
N ARG A 177 -8.82 27.86 -3.64
CA ARG A 177 -10.21 27.88 -4.13
C ARG A 177 -11.16 27.05 -3.26
N SER A 178 -10.71 26.54 -2.12
CA SER A 178 -11.51 25.70 -1.21
C SER A 178 -12.08 24.44 -1.90
N LEU A 179 -11.32 23.86 -2.82
CA LEU A 179 -11.67 22.65 -3.58
C LEU A 179 -10.80 21.45 -3.20
N LEU A 180 -9.89 21.58 -2.23
CA LEU A 180 -8.97 20.51 -1.88
C LEU A 180 -9.69 19.26 -1.36
N ASP A 181 -10.81 19.42 -0.65
CA ASP A 181 -11.61 18.30 -0.13
C ASP A 181 -12.29 17.48 -1.24
N HIS A 182 -12.38 18.04 -2.45
CA HIS A 182 -12.88 17.35 -3.65
C HIS A 182 -11.77 16.63 -4.43
N LEU A 183 -10.50 16.78 -4.04
CA LEU A 183 -9.38 16.00 -4.56
C LEU A 183 -9.35 14.62 -3.89
N ILE A 184 -10.23 13.74 -4.35
CA ILE A 184 -10.22 12.35 -3.94
C ILE A 184 -9.24 11.58 -4.81
N LEU A 185 -8.08 11.27 -4.25
CA LEU A 185 -7.10 10.43 -4.87
C LEU A 185 -7.43 8.99 -4.52
N ILE A 186 -7.76 8.21 -5.53
CA ILE A 186 -7.83 6.77 -5.34
C ILE A 186 -6.40 6.31 -5.57
N PRO A 187 -5.67 5.87 -4.53
CA PRO A 187 -4.38 5.23 -4.77
C PRO A 187 -4.62 4.18 -5.86
N PRO A 188 -3.70 4.03 -6.84
CA PRO A 188 -3.88 3.03 -7.89
C PRO A 188 -4.38 1.75 -7.22
N GLN A 189 -5.48 1.20 -7.75
CA GLN A 189 -5.75 -0.20 -7.47
C GLN A 189 -4.55 -0.91 -8.06
N GLU A 190 -3.54 -1.13 -7.22
CA GLU A 190 -2.65 -2.22 -7.41
C GLU A 190 -3.59 -3.39 -7.68
N THR A 191 -3.36 -4.06 -8.80
CA THR A 191 -3.93 -5.37 -9.05
C THR A 191 -3.49 -6.39 -8.00
N ASP A 192 -2.84 -5.96 -6.91
CA ASP A 192 -2.49 -6.73 -5.73
C ASP A 192 -3.75 -7.23 -5.06
N ASP A 193 -4.12 -8.43 -5.48
CA ASP A 193 -4.53 -9.41 -4.51
C ASP A 193 -3.33 -9.75 -3.60
N TYR A 194 -2.92 -8.78 -2.77
CA TYR A 194 -1.86 -8.97 -1.78
C TYR A 194 -2.17 -10.16 -0.87
N ILE A 195 -3.46 -10.43 -0.62
CA ILE A 195 -3.90 -11.61 0.10
C ILE A 195 -3.49 -12.88 -0.67
N ASP A 196 -3.70 -12.93 -1.98
CA ASP A 196 -3.18 -14.02 -2.83
C ASP A 196 -1.65 -14.06 -2.86
N THR A 197 -0.96 -12.93 -2.92
CA THR A 197 0.52 -12.88 -2.85
C THR A 197 1.02 -13.44 -1.52
N CYS A 198 0.38 -13.08 -0.40
CA CYS A 198 0.65 -13.63 0.92
C CYS A 198 0.38 -15.13 0.98
N ARG A 199 -0.75 -15.58 0.40
CA ARG A 199 -1.10 -16.99 0.33
C ARG A 199 -0.11 -17.79 -0.50
N ALA A 200 0.34 -17.25 -1.63
CA ALA A 200 1.37 -17.84 -2.50
C ALA A 200 2.73 -17.94 -1.79
N ASN A 201 3.01 -17.04 -0.84
CA ASN A 201 4.20 -17.07 0.02
C ASN A 201 4.02 -17.93 1.30
N ASN A 202 2.91 -18.66 1.39
CA ASN A 202 2.53 -19.51 2.53
C ASN A 202 2.43 -18.75 3.86
N VAL A 203 2.02 -17.48 3.80
CA VAL A 203 1.73 -16.66 4.98
C VAL A 203 0.26 -16.91 5.38
N PRO A 204 -0.03 -17.12 6.69
CA PRO A 204 -1.43 -17.24 7.13
C PRO A 204 -2.18 -15.95 6.82
N ILE A 205 -3.38 -16.07 6.28
CA ILE A 205 -4.26 -14.92 6.01
C ILE A 205 -5.13 -14.71 7.25
N PRO A 206 -5.10 -13.51 7.86
CA PRO A 206 -5.92 -13.25 9.03
C PRO A 206 -7.41 -13.25 8.65
N PRO A 207 -8.31 -13.64 9.57
CA PRO A 207 -9.74 -13.44 9.37
C PRO A 207 -10.08 -11.95 9.49
N ASP A 208 -11.25 -11.58 8.99
CA ASP A 208 -11.81 -10.24 9.14
C ASP A 208 -11.78 -9.75 10.60
N TRP A 209 -11.56 -8.44 10.78
CA TRP A 209 -11.54 -7.86 12.11
C TRP A 209 -12.95 -7.88 12.72
N GLY A 210 -13.04 -8.26 13.99
CA GLY A 210 -14.29 -8.58 14.67
C GLY A 210 -14.70 -10.06 14.59
N SER A 211 -13.95 -10.89 13.84
CA SER A 211 -14.15 -12.34 13.85
C SER A 211 -13.81 -12.96 15.21
N THR A 212 -14.61 -13.95 15.64
CA THR A 212 -14.39 -14.73 16.86
C THR A 212 -13.18 -15.68 16.79
N LEU A 213 -12.56 -15.77 15.60
CA LEU A 213 -11.32 -16.51 15.38
C LEU A 213 -10.12 -15.80 16.01
N TRP A 214 -10.16 -14.47 16.13
CA TRP A 214 -9.17 -13.72 16.91
C TRP A 214 -9.27 -14.08 18.39
N LYS A 215 -8.12 -14.34 19.01
CA LYS A 215 -8.02 -14.67 20.44
C LYS A 215 -7.33 -13.54 21.17
N TYR A 216 -8.05 -12.96 22.12
CA TYR A 216 -7.52 -11.93 23.00
C TYR A 216 -6.45 -12.53 23.92
N LYS A 217 -5.31 -11.83 24.03
CA LYS A 217 -4.16 -12.22 24.85
C LYS A 217 -3.92 -11.27 26.02
N GLY A 218 -4.67 -10.16 26.09
CA GLY A 218 -4.57 -9.17 27.15
C GLY A 218 -4.18 -7.79 26.63
N VAL A 219 -4.09 -6.83 27.55
CA VAL A 219 -3.54 -5.51 27.29
C VAL A 219 -2.02 -5.59 27.46
N ALA A 220 -1.24 -5.02 26.54
CA ALA A 220 0.19 -4.91 26.68
C ALA A 220 0.53 -4.16 27.98
N VAL A 221 1.20 -4.83 28.91
CA VAL A 221 1.59 -4.24 30.21
C VAL A 221 2.60 -3.11 30.02
N VAL A 222 3.42 -3.23 28.98
CA VAL A 222 4.33 -2.20 28.51
C VAL A 222 3.88 -1.82 27.10
N ASP A 223 3.44 -0.58 26.94
CA ASP A 223 3.20 -0.02 25.62
C ASP A 223 4.49 0.65 25.13
N PHE A 224 5.19 -0.01 24.22
CA PHE A 224 6.46 0.50 23.66
C PHE A 224 6.26 1.66 22.67
N LEU A 225 5.00 2.01 22.39
CA LEU A 225 4.59 3.04 21.44
C LEU A 225 3.75 4.15 22.11
N ASP A 226 3.72 4.19 23.45
CA ASP A 226 3.08 5.22 24.27
C ASP A 226 1.59 5.50 23.94
N ASN A 227 0.78 4.46 23.70
CA ASN A 227 -0.68 4.61 23.56
C ASN A 227 -1.38 4.43 24.91
N ASP A 228 -2.61 4.93 25.04
CA ASP A 228 -3.39 4.83 26.29
C ASP A 228 -3.70 3.37 26.66
N LYS A 229 -3.99 2.56 25.65
CA LYS A 229 -4.21 1.11 25.78
C LYS A 229 -3.87 0.42 24.47
N THR A 230 -2.94 -0.54 24.51
CA THR A 230 -2.68 -1.46 23.41
C THR A 230 -3.15 -2.86 23.77
N GLU A 231 -4.07 -3.39 22.99
CA GLU A 231 -4.52 -4.77 23.12
C GLU A 231 -3.68 -5.71 22.27
N VAL A 232 -3.54 -6.97 22.71
CA VAL A 232 -2.87 -8.02 21.95
C VAL A 232 -3.88 -9.07 21.56
N TRP A 233 -3.98 -9.30 20.26
CA TRP A 233 -4.84 -10.33 19.67
C TRP A 233 -4.00 -11.23 18.77
N ALA A 234 -4.27 -12.54 18.83
CA ALA A 234 -3.55 -13.52 18.05
C ALA A 234 -4.51 -14.41 17.25
N TYR A 235 -4.04 -14.87 16.10
CA TYR A 235 -4.72 -15.84 15.25
C TYR A 235 -3.72 -16.85 14.69
N GLU A 236 -4.15 -18.10 14.57
CA GLU A 236 -3.41 -19.16 13.90
C GLU A 236 -4.29 -19.80 12.84
N SER A 237 -3.69 -20.07 11.68
CA SER A 237 -4.37 -20.80 10.62
C SER A 237 -4.33 -22.30 10.90
N LEU A 238 -5.46 -22.97 10.70
CA LEU A 238 -5.54 -24.43 10.81
C LEU A 238 -4.81 -25.16 9.67
N THR A 239 -4.47 -24.46 8.59
CA THR A 239 -3.91 -25.05 7.36
C THR A 239 -2.54 -24.52 6.99
N VAL A 240 -2.12 -23.39 7.55
CA VAL A 240 -0.84 -22.74 7.24
C VAL A 240 -0.09 -22.51 8.55
N GLN A 241 1.08 -23.13 8.69
CA GLN A 241 1.91 -22.99 9.90
C GLN A 241 2.48 -21.58 10.01
N GLY A 242 2.29 -20.99 11.19
CA GLY A 242 2.64 -19.61 11.50
C GLY A 242 1.48 -18.92 12.23
N ALA A 243 1.65 -17.65 12.55
CA ALA A 243 0.65 -16.91 13.32
C ALA A 243 0.46 -15.50 12.78
N CYS A 244 -0.61 -14.87 13.25
CA CYS A 244 -0.91 -13.47 13.09
C CYS A 244 -1.04 -12.80 14.45
N ILE A 245 -0.54 -11.57 14.56
CA ILE A 245 -0.74 -10.69 15.71
C ILE A 245 -1.42 -9.42 15.22
N ALA A 246 -2.45 -8.98 15.93
CA ALA A 246 -3.10 -7.69 15.76
C ALA A 246 -2.95 -6.86 17.04
N LEU A 247 -2.65 -5.58 16.87
CA LEU A 247 -2.44 -4.62 17.96
C LEU A 247 -3.39 -3.42 17.83
N PRO A 248 -4.66 -3.54 18.27
CA PRO A 248 -5.55 -2.40 18.42
C PRO A 248 -5.01 -1.45 19.49
N ARG A 249 -4.75 -0.22 19.09
CA ARG A 249 -4.27 0.87 19.93
C ARG A 249 -5.41 1.87 20.10
N TRP A 250 -5.75 2.12 21.35
CA TRP A 250 -6.87 2.95 21.72
C TRP A 250 -6.40 4.38 22.01
N ASP A 251 -7.19 5.33 21.55
CA ASP A 251 -7.17 6.73 21.98
C ASP A 251 -8.31 6.90 23.02
N ILE A 252 -7.93 7.21 24.26
CA ILE A 252 -8.85 7.31 25.39
C ILE A 252 -8.73 8.71 25.99
N ARG A 253 -9.61 9.61 25.55
CA ARG A 253 -9.72 10.98 26.07
C ARG A 253 -11.15 11.20 26.58
N PRO A 254 -11.43 10.86 27.85
CA PRO A 254 -12.79 10.88 28.40
C PRO A 254 -13.43 12.26 28.36
N ASP A 255 -12.65 13.33 28.57
CA ASP A 255 -13.13 14.71 28.55
C ASP A 255 -13.60 15.16 27.15
N GLU A 256 -13.11 14.51 26.10
CA GLU A 256 -13.49 14.73 24.70
C GLU A 256 -14.52 13.70 24.21
N GLY A 257 -14.92 12.74 25.06
CA GLY A 257 -15.81 11.63 24.69
C GLY A 257 -15.17 10.61 23.74
N ILE A 258 -13.84 10.56 23.67
CA ILE A 258 -13.09 9.69 22.76
C ILE A 258 -12.69 8.40 23.50
N ASN A 259 -13.08 7.27 22.94
CA ASN A 259 -12.72 5.92 23.38
C ASN A 259 -12.81 4.98 22.17
N GLU A 260 -11.82 5.06 21.31
CA GLU A 260 -11.82 4.36 20.03
C GLU A 260 -10.45 3.77 19.70
N ILE A 261 -10.45 2.70 18.90
CA ILE A 261 -9.25 2.20 18.24
C ILE A 261 -8.83 3.25 17.20
N SER A 262 -7.69 3.89 17.45
CA SER A 262 -7.12 4.91 16.57
C SER A 262 -6.13 4.32 15.56
N LEU A 263 -5.45 3.23 15.92
CA LEU A 263 -4.52 2.50 15.06
C LEU A 263 -4.66 0.98 15.27
N LEU A 264 -4.55 0.19 14.21
CA LEU A 264 -4.63 -1.27 14.30
C LEU A 264 -3.74 -1.90 13.24
N GLY A 265 -2.52 -2.26 13.67
CA GLY A 265 -1.58 -3.01 12.84
C GLY A 265 -1.82 -4.50 12.95
N ILE A 266 -1.81 -5.21 11.82
CA ILE A 266 -1.89 -6.66 11.75
C ILE A 266 -0.65 -7.17 11.00
N ILE A 267 0.03 -8.14 11.59
CA ILE A 267 1.18 -8.80 10.99
C ILE A 267 0.96 -10.30 11.05
N CYS A 268 1.22 -10.98 9.94
CA CYS A 268 1.18 -12.43 9.86
C CYS A 268 2.50 -12.95 9.33
N GLN A 269 3.05 -14.01 9.93
CA GLN A 269 4.29 -14.63 9.49
C GLN A 269 4.12 -16.12 9.26
N SER A 270 4.66 -16.61 8.14
CA SER A 270 4.82 -18.04 7.89
C SER A 270 5.95 -18.60 8.74
N LYS A 271 5.68 -19.67 9.49
CA LYS A 271 6.75 -20.43 10.14
C LYS A 271 7.71 -21.04 9.12
N THR A 272 7.17 -21.58 8.04
CA THR A 272 7.95 -22.38 7.08
C THR A 272 8.84 -21.55 6.17
N THR A 273 8.32 -20.44 5.63
CA THR A 273 9.03 -19.61 4.64
C THR A 273 9.69 -18.38 5.28
N GLY A 274 9.33 -18.03 6.51
CA GLY A 274 9.71 -16.77 7.15
C GLY A 274 9.05 -15.54 6.53
N LYS A 275 8.27 -15.68 5.45
CA LYS A 275 7.59 -14.55 4.80
C LYS A 275 6.57 -13.95 5.74
N ALA A 276 6.47 -12.62 5.76
CA ALA A 276 5.44 -11.93 6.54
C ALA A 276 4.71 -10.87 5.74
N CYS A 277 3.43 -10.71 6.07
CA CYS A 277 2.52 -9.76 5.48
C CYS A 277 1.96 -8.83 6.55
N PHE A 278 1.74 -7.59 6.11
CA PHE A 278 1.36 -6.43 6.93
C PHE A 278 0.06 -5.82 6.43
N TRP A 279 -0.75 -5.39 7.38
CA TRP A 279 -1.95 -4.58 7.17
C TRP A 279 -2.07 -3.52 8.26
N ASP A 280 -2.76 -2.43 7.92
CA ASP A 280 -3.11 -1.41 8.89
C ASP A 280 -4.53 -0.90 8.61
N ASN A 281 -5.24 -0.36 9.60
CA ASN A 281 -6.64 0.05 9.49
C ASN A 281 -6.88 1.31 8.64
N LEU A 282 -6.21 1.47 7.49
CA LEU A 282 -6.54 2.48 6.48
C LEU A 282 -7.43 1.86 5.42
N SER A 283 -8.57 2.48 5.12
CA SER A 283 -9.41 2.06 4.00
C SER A 283 -8.63 2.13 2.68
N LYS A 284 -8.71 1.07 1.86
CA LYS A 284 -8.22 1.13 0.47
C LYS A 284 -9.01 2.13 -0.37
N GLU A 285 -10.29 2.28 -0.10
CA GLU A 285 -11.19 3.16 -0.87
C GLU A 285 -10.90 4.64 -0.60
N THR A 286 -10.83 5.02 0.68
CA THR A 286 -10.74 6.43 1.07
C THR A 286 -9.34 6.85 1.47
N GLY A 287 -8.45 5.90 1.78
CA GLY A 287 -7.16 6.18 2.39
C GLY A 287 -7.24 6.69 3.84
N LEU A 288 -8.44 6.82 4.40
CA LEU A 288 -8.67 7.28 5.77
C LEU A 288 -8.60 6.12 6.76
N ARG A 289 -8.23 6.43 8.00
CA ARG A 289 -8.20 5.44 9.07
C ARG A 289 -9.61 5.06 9.50
N ILE A 290 -9.87 3.77 9.53
CA ILE A 290 -11.12 3.19 10.04
C ILE A 290 -11.01 3.11 11.56
N LYS A 291 -11.79 3.92 12.25
CA LYS A 291 -11.83 3.99 13.71
C LYS A 291 -13.15 3.48 14.24
N GLY A 292 -13.17 3.07 15.51
CA GLY A 292 -14.39 2.61 16.18
C GLY A 292 -14.10 2.06 17.58
N GLY A 293 -15.16 1.72 18.30
CA GLY A 293 -15.05 1.15 19.64
C GLY A 293 -14.89 -0.38 19.61
N GLU A 294 -15.43 -1.05 20.62
CA GLU A 294 -15.39 -2.51 20.77
C GLU A 294 -16.13 -3.25 19.64
N ASP A 295 -17.05 -2.57 18.94
CA ASP A 295 -17.84 -3.09 17.83
C ASP A 295 -17.21 -2.84 16.45
N LEU A 296 -15.99 -2.30 16.41
CA LEU A 296 -15.28 -2.07 15.16
C LEU A 296 -15.09 -3.38 14.39
N THR A 297 -15.60 -3.42 13.16
CA THR A 297 -15.44 -4.56 12.24
C THR A 297 -15.10 -4.06 10.83
N PHE A 298 -14.27 -4.82 10.12
CA PHE A 298 -13.95 -4.57 8.71
C PHE A 298 -13.33 -5.81 8.07
N LYS A 299 -13.42 -5.89 6.74
CA LYS A 299 -12.74 -6.96 6.00
C LYS A 299 -11.26 -6.66 5.83
N ILE A 300 -10.43 -7.69 5.91
CA ILE A 300 -8.99 -7.55 5.65
C ILE A 300 -8.74 -7.11 4.20
N SER A 301 -9.61 -7.51 3.26
CA SER A 301 -9.53 -7.12 1.85
C SER A 301 -9.68 -5.61 1.63
N ASP A 302 -10.34 -4.91 2.55
CA ASP A 302 -10.80 -3.53 2.38
C ASP A 302 -9.81 -2.51 2.97
N ILE A 303 -8.73 -2.99 3.61
CA ILE A 303 -7.71 -2.15 4.25
C ILE A 303 -6.36 -2.20 3.55
N LYS A 304 -5.58 -1.13 3.66
CA LYS A 304 -4.24 -1.03 3.09
C LYS A 304 -3.29 -2.07 3.69
N ASN A 305 -2.25 -2.35 2.94
CA ASN A 305 -1.37 -3.49 3.14
C ASN A 305 0.08 -3.16 2.78
N GLY A 306 0.97 -4.14 2.90
CA GLY A 306 2.40 -3.95 2.66
C GLY A 306 2.77 -3.33 1.31
N ASP A 307 1.93 -3.40 0.29
CA ASP A 307 2.18 -2.76 -1.01
C ASP A 307 1.79 -1.27 -1.02
N SER A 308 0.80 -0.89 -0.23
CA SER A 308 0.09 0.40 -0.32
C SER A 308 0.16 1.29 0.93
N LEU A 309 0.75 0.80 2.02
CA LEU A 309 1.00 1.57 3.25
C LEU A 309 2.06 2.65 3.00
N GLY A 310 1.81 3.85 3.54
CA GLY A 310 2.74 4.98 3.38
C GLY A 310 3.92 4.91 4.35
N GLU A 311 3.75 4.21 5.46
CA GLU A 311 4.78 3.86 6.42
C GLU A 311 5.63 2.66 5.96
N ASN A 312 6.83 2.53 6.52
CA ASN A 312 7.67 1.35 6.29
C ASN A 312 7.79 0.55 7.60
N CYS A 313 6.93 -0.46 7.75
CA CYS A 313 6.89 -1.32 8.95
C CYS A 313 8.22 -2.05 9.18
N THR A 314 9.00 -2.30 8.13
CA THR A 314 10.30 -2.98 8.24
C THR A 314 11.37 -2.09 8.84
N GLN A 315 11.09 -0.82 9.13
CA GLN A 315 11.97 0.02 9.94
C GLN A 315 12.06 -0.44 11.40
N CYS A 316 11.01 -1.06 11.92
CA CYS A 316 10.97 -1.54 13.30
C CYS A 316 10.94 -3.07 13.36
N HIS A 317 10.20 -3.71 12.45
CA HIS A 317 10.05 -5.15 12.38
C HIS A 317 11.19 -5.76 11.58
N ARG A 318 12.20 -6.28 12.29
CA ARG A 318 13.46 -6.81 11.75
C ARG A 318 13.94 -7.96 12.61
N GLY A 319 14.87 -8.75 12.08
CA GLY A 319 15.44 -9.87 12.83
C GLY A 319 14.93 -11.20 12.31
N LYS A 320 15.15 -12.26 13.11
CA LYS A 320 14.71 -13.62 12.78
C LYS A 320 13.20 -13.68 12.61
N ASN A 321 12.51 -13.03 13.53
CA ASN A 321 11.07 -12.99 13.68
C ASN A 321 10.56 -11.59 13.30
N VAL A 322 9.39 -11.51 12.66
CA VAL A 322 8.76 -10.21 12.37
C VAL A 322 8.19 -9.57 13.63
N PHE A 323 7.77 -10.39 14.60
CA PHE A 323 7.11 -9.93 15.82
C PHE A 323 8.13 -9.37 16.81
N LEU A 324 7.75 -8.27 17.48
CA LEU A 324 8.51 -7.69 18.58
C LEU A 324 8.08 -8.39 19.88
N ILE A 325 8.68 -9.55 20.15
CA ILE A 325 8.32 -10.39 21.28
C ILE A 325 9.09 -9.99 22.53
N HIS A 326 8.35 -9.84 23.63
CA HIS A 326 8.89 -9.54 24.95
C HIS A 326 8.51 -10.64 25.94
N PRO A 327 9.45 -11.54 26.30
CA PRO A 327 9.16 -12.68 27.17
C PRO A 327 8.49 -12.29 28.48
N GLY A 328 7.50 -13.08 28.90
CA GLY A 328 6.75 -12.83 30.14
C GLY A 328 5.76 -11.66 30.09
N THR A 329 5.52 -11.08 28.91
CA THR A 329 4.46 -10.09 28.67
C THR A 329 3.37 -10.68 27.78
N ASN A 330 2.23 -9.99 27.66
CA ASN A 330 1.14 -10.42 26.78
C ASN A 330 1.50 -10.41 25.28
N LEU A 331 2.63 -9.81 24.89
CA LEU A 331 3.18 -9.90 23.53
C LEU A 331 3.90 -11.21 23.27
N ASP A 332 4.35 -11.90 24.33
CA ASP A 332 4.90 -13.25 24.21
C ASP A 332 3.76 -14.27 24.15
N ILE A 333 3.34 -14.53 22.92
CA ILE A 333 2.30 -15.52 22.63
C ILE A 333 2.89 -16.91 22.35
N SER A 334 4.19 -17.12 22.60
CA SER A 334 4.90 -18.35 22.20
C SER A 334 4.45 -19.61 22.95
N ASP A 335 3.81 -19.47 24.12
CA ASP A 335 3.21 -20.58 24.86
C ASP A 335 2.00 -21.20 24.13
N ASP A 336 1.25 -20.35 23.41
CA ASP A 336 0.01 -20.74 22.72
C ASP A 336 0.20 -20.90 21.20
N TYR A 337 1.22 -20.27 20.63
CA TYR A 337 1.42 -20.18 19.19
C TYR A 337 2.87 -20.40 18.79
N ASP A 338 3.03 -21.11 17.68
CA ASP A 338 4.34 -21.37 17.10
C ASP A 338 4.81 -20.19 16.24
N ILE A 339 5.35 -19.18 16.92
CA ILE A 339 5.77 -17.92 16.31
C ILE A 339 7.25 -17.89 15.91
N ASP A 340 8.04 -18.94 16.19
CA ASP A 340 9.46 -18.99 15.80
C ASP A 340 9.60 -19.53 14.37
N PRO A 341 10.00 -18.70 13.38
CA PRO A 341 10.10 -19.15 12.01
C PRO A 341 11.36 -19.99 11.79
N ASN A 342 11.24 -20.99 10.90
CA ASN A 342 12.36 -21.83 10.46
C ASN A 342 13.40 -21.06 9.64
N VAL A 343 12.98 -19.94 9.06
CA VAL A 343 13.78 -19.09 8.17
C VAL A 343 13.67 -17.65 8.65
N ARG A 344 14.78 -16.91 8.56
CA ARG A 344 14.80 -15.48 8.87
C ARG A 344 13.68 -14.76 8.11
N TYR A 345 12.95 -13.92 8.83
CA TYR A 345 11.84 -13.13 8.32
C TYR A 345 12.18 -12.39 7.01
N GLN A 346 11.25 -12.37 6.06
CA GLN A 346 11.32 -11.48 4.89
C GLN A 346 9.95 -10.83 4.61
N PRO A 347 9.88 -9.49 4.39
CA PRO A 347 8.62 -8.84 4.03
C PRO A 347 8.13 -9.33 2.67
N VAL A 348 6.81 -9.48 2.55
CA VAL A 348 6.10 -9.51 1.27
C VAL A 348 5.62 -8.09 1.02
N SER A 349 6.14 -7.45 -0.02
CA SER A 349 5.74 -6.11 -0.44
C SER A 349 6.26 -5.80 -1.86
N ALA A 350 5.48 -5.07 -2.64
CA ALA A 350 5.90 -4.45 -3.90
C ALA A 350 6.76 -3.20 -3.68
N GLN A 351 6.77 -2.63 -2.46
CA GLN A 351 7.57 -1.46 -2.11
C GLN A 351 9.05 -1.82 -1.98
N ALA A 352 9.88 -1.35 -2.90
CA ALA A 352 11.32 -1.64 -2.92
C ALA A 352 12.10 -1.23 -1.66
N SER A 353 11.55 -0.30 -0.86
CA SER A 353 12.16 0.16 0.40
C SER A 353 11.92 -0.80 1.57
N TRP A 354 10.98 -1.73 1.45
CA TRP A 354 10.66 -2.71 2.48
C TRP A 354 11.66 -3.86 2.42
N SER A 355 12.43 -4.00 3.49
CA SER A 355 13.47 -5.04 3.58
C SER A 355 13.75 -5.43 5.03
N ASN A 356 14.14 -6.69 5.23
CA ASN A 356 14.75 -7.12 6.49
C ASN A 356 16.27 -7.16 6.29
N PRO A 357 17.01 -6.14 6.75
CA PRO A 357 18.45 -6.07 6.52
C PRO A 357 19.17 -7.25 7.18
N ALA A 358 20.41 -7.50 6.74
CA ALA A 358 21.26 -8.51 7.35
C ALA A 358 21.41 -8.26 8.86
N ALA A 359 21.66 -9.34 9.61
CA ALA A 359 21.98 -9.25 11.02
C ALA A 359 23.25 -8.39 11.21
N TYR A 360 23.23 -7.57 12.25
CA TYR A 360 24.36 -6.78 12.70
C TYR A 360 25.40 -7.73 13.30
N THR A 361 26.41 -8.07 12.50
CA THR A 361 27.38 -9.13 12.80
C THR A 361 28.72 -8.60 13.33
N GLU A 362 28.93 -7.28 13.38
CA GLU A 362 30.21 -6.66 13.74
C GLU A 362 30.64 -6.90 15.20
N LEU A 363 29.80 -7.48 16.06
CA LEU A 363 30.12 -7.71 17.48
C LEU A 363 30.51 -9.15 17.83
N GLY A 364 30.56 -10.07 16.85
CA GLY A 364 31.03 -11.44 17.04
C GLY A 364 30.05 -12.40 17.76
N GLY A 365 30.43 -13.68 17.83
CA GLY A 365 29.57 -14.81 18.23
C GLY A 365 29.19 -14.93 19.72
N GLY A 366 29.33 -13.86 20.51
CA GLY A 366 28.92 -13.79 21.92
C GLY A 366 28.15 -12.52 22.30
N ALA A 367 27.80 -11.68 21.31
CA ALA A 367 27.06 -10.44 21.52
C ALA A 367 25.54 -10.68 21.58
N CYS A 368 24.77 -9.71 22.07
CA CYS A 368 23.30 -9.76 22.05
C CYS A 368 22.75 -10.11 20.65
N ALA A 369 23.43 -9.64 19.60
CA ALA A 369 23.11 -9.91 18.21
C ALA A 369 23.21 -11.40 17.80
N SER A 370 24.00 -12.23 18.48
CA SER A 370 24.08 -13.67 18.18
C SER A 370 22.86 -14.46 18.69
N CYS A 371 22.20 -13.96 19.74
CA CYS A 371 21.00 -14.58 20.32
C CYS A 371 19.70 -13.91 19.85
N HIS A 372 19.70 -12.60 19.67
CA HIS A 372 18.52 -11.80 19.31
C HIS A 372 18.47 -11.41 17.82
N GLU A 373 19.47 -11.80 17.03
CA GLU A 373 19.58 -11.52 15.59
C GLU A 373 19.23 -10.07 15.21
N ILE A 374 19.86 -9.13 15.93
CA ILE A 374 19.66 -7.68 15.79
C ILE A 374 19.90 -7.29 14.34
N GLY A 375 18.92 -6.69 13.68
CA GLY A 375 19.07 -6.22 12.30
C GLY A 375 20.05 -5.04 12.19
N ALA A 376 20.50 -4.71 10.98
CA ALA A 376 21.26 -3.48 10.76
C ALA A 376 20.54 -2.26 11.40
N LEU A 377 21.31 -1.38 12.03
CA LEU A 377 20.79 -0.28 12.82
C LEU A 377 20.13 0.81 11.94
N SER A 378 19.09 1.43 12.45
CA SER A 378 18.42 2.61 11.86
C SER A 378 17.64 3.33 12.95
N GLY A 379 17.43 4.66 12.85
CA GLY A 379 16.80 5.46 13.92
C GLY A 379 15.54 4.85 14.53
N GLY A 380 14.56 4.44 13.71
CA GLY A 380 13.32 3.80 14.19
C GLY A 380 13.57 2.48 14.94
N TYR A 381 14.41 1.60 14.38
CA TYR A 381 14.81 0.35 15.02
C TYR A 381 15.55 0.58 16.34
N CYS A 382 16.44 1.58 16.40
CA CYS A 382 17.21 1.89 17.61
C CYS A 382 16.29 2.36 18.76
N ASN A 383 15.25 3.14 18.46
CA ASN A 383 14.27 3.56 19.48
C ASN A 383 13.55 2.37 20.11
N ILE A 384 13.07 1.42 19.29
CA ILE A 384 12.41 0.20 19.77
C ILE A 384 13.39 -0.67 20.56
N LEU A 385 14.61 -0.86 20.05
CA LEU A 385 15.64 -1.66 20.73
C LEU A 385 16.00 -1.08 22.09
N ARG A 386 16.14 0.26 22.19
CA ARG A 386 16.39 0.97 23.46
C ARG A 386 15.27 0.76 24.46
N ASN A 387 14.01 0.98 24.04
CA ASN A 387 12.85 0.85 24.93
C ASN A 387 12.67 -0.60 25.39
N GLY A 388 12.82 -1.55 24.47
CA GLY A 388 12.76 -2.99 24.76
C GLY A 388 13.84 -3.42 25.75
N ALA A 389 15.10 -3.03 25.50
CA ALA A 389 16.23 -3.38 26.35
C ALA A 389 16.07 -2.81 27.77
N ASN A 390 15.74 -1.52 27.89
CA ASN A 390 15.60 -0.86 29.19
C ASN A 390 14.46 -1.42 30.04
N THR A 391 13.43 -1.98 29.42
CA THR A 391 12.22 -2.41 30.12
C THR A 391 12.21 -3.90 30.42
N THR A 392 12.74 -4.72 29.52
CA THR A 392 12.57 -6.19 29.59
C THR A 392 13.84 -6.96 29.91
N MET A 393 15.02 -6.31 29.83
CA MET A 393 16.25 -6.96 30.26
C MET A 393 16.36 -6.95 31.81
N PRO A 394 16.90 -8.02 32.41
CA PRO A 394 17.04 -8.12 33.87
C PRO A 394 17.92 -7.00 34.42
N ASN A 395 17.43 -6.27 35.41
CA ASN A 395 18.20 -5.22 36.06
C ASN A 395 19.05 -5.73 37.24
N THR A 396 19.96 -4.91 37.78
CA THR A 396 20.82 -5.28 38.91
C THR A 396 20.01 -5.74 40.14
N THR A 397 18.76 -5.28 40.26
CA THR A 397 17.84 -5.60 41.35
C THR A 397 17.02 -6.88 41.13
N SER A 398 16.94 -7.42 39.91
CA SER A 398 16.26 -8.69 39.60
C SER A 398 17.00 -9.45 38.49
N PRO A 399 18.17 -10.04 38.79
CA PRO A 399 19.00 -10.70 37.78
C PRO A 399 18.39 -12.04 37.35
N ALA A 400 18.30 -12.30 36.05
CA ALA A 400 17.73 -13.55 35.52
C ALA A 400 18.71 -14.75 35.56
N ASN A 401 19.66 -14.77 36.50
CA ASN A 401 20.76 -15.75 36.59
C ASN A 401 21.72 -15.77 35.39
N TRP A 402 21.83 -14.66 34.66
CA TRP A 402 22.83 -14.50 33.60
C TRP A 402 24.18 -14.18 34.25
N ASN A 403 25.26 -14.78 33.73
CA ASN A 403 26.61 -14.58 34.27
C ASN A 403 27.18 -13.23 33.77
N GLY A 404 26.61 -12.11 34.23
CA GLY A 404 27.00 -10.73 33.85
C GLY A 404 26.18 -9.67 34.61
N SER A 405 26.68 -8.44 34.73
CA SER A 405 25.97 -7.34 35.42
C SER A 405 24.98 -6.64 34.49
N HIS A 406 23.88 -6.06 35.02
CA HIS A 406 22.94 -5.26 34.20
C HIS A 406 23.60 -4.06 33.53
N ALA A 407 24.57 -3.41 34.20
CA ALA A 407 25.36 -2.34 33.61
C ALA A 407 26.06 -2.81 32.33
N PHE A 408 26.63 -4.02 32.33
CA PHE A 408 27.29 -4.58 31.14
C PHE A 408 26.34 -4.71 29.93
N TYR A 409 25.09 -5.15 30.13
CA TYR A 409 24.13 -5.32 29.04
C TYR A 409 23.53 -3.98 28.56
N GLY A 410 23.13 -3.11 29.51
CA GLY A 410 22.62 -1.77 29.20
C GLY A 410 23.67 -0.91 28.50
N ASP A 411 24.91 -0.91 29.00
CA ASP A 411 26.02 -0.17 28.41
C ASP A 411 26.38 -0.72 27.02
N HIS A 412 26.28 -2.03 26.79
CA HIS A 412 26.55 -2.61 25.48
C HIS A 412 25.47 -2.23 24.45
N ILE A 413 24.19 -2.30 24.81
CA ILE A 413 23.10 -1.83 23.94
C ILE A 413 23.22 -0.32 23.70
N GLN A 414 23.55 0.47 24.72
CA GLN A 414 23.77 1.90 24.57
C GLN A 414 24.98 2.20 23.67
N GLN A 415 26.10 1.49 23.81
CA GLN A 415 27.26 1.61 22.92
C GLN A 415 26.93 1.24 21.47
N MET A 416 26.09 0.22 21.24
CA MET A 416 25.60 -0.10 19.90
C MET A 416 24.78 1.04 19.30
N ILE A 417 23.90 1.64 20.09
CA ILE A 417 23.09 2.78 19.69
C ILE A 417 24.00 3.99 19.38
N ASP A 418 24.91 4.33 20.29
CA ASP A 418 25.82 5.47 20.17
C ASP A 418 26.79 5.34 18.99
N ALA A 419 27.22 4.11 18.66
CA ALA A 419 28.14 3.86 17.55
C ALA A 419 27.47 3.90 16.17
N GLY A 420 26.15 3.67 16.07
CA GLY A 420 25.48 3.39 14.79
C GLY A 420 24.20 4.16 14.51
N CYS A 421 23.66 4.93 15.47
CA CYS A 421 22.41 5.67 15.34
C CYS A 421 22.69 7.17 15.57
N PRO A 422 22.93 7.98 14.53
CA PRO A 422 23.02 9.44 14.71
C PRO A 422 21.69 9.99 15.24
N GLU A 423 21.78 10.99 16.12
CA GLU A 423 20.64 11.71 16.73
C GLU A 423 19.61 12.20 15.71
#